data_AF-A0A3M1THM7-F1
#
_entry.id   AF-A0A3M1THM7-F1
#
_cell.length_a   1.000
_cell.length_b   1.000
_cell.length_c   1.000
_cell.angle_alpha   90.00
_cell.angle_beta   90.00
_cell.angle_gamma   90.00
#
_symmetry.space_group_name_H-M   'P 1'
#
loop_
_entity.id
_entity.type
_entity.pdbx_description
1 polymer ?
#
loop_
_entity_poly.entity_id
_entity_poly.type
_entity_poly.pdbx_seq_one_letter_code
_entity_poly.pdbx_strand_id
1 'polypeptide(L)'
;TYVDPGVAQLGSDAIAVGIIYDANTVAETGTAAFLNTSGIFEGVNTSRVPLAQTFTVIDASNPDLGEEFTLAVNHFKSKGGTGTGADADAGDGQGNWNQRRVDAANALTAWLASNPTGNGDPDILTVGDFNAYDREDPITAIENAGYTSLITGDYSYVFDGQWGSLDHAFANGNLESQVTGAAKWHINADEPDALSYSTEFNDPSLYAPDEFRVSDHDPLVVGLDLSSIDPCTPTSGNDDLTGCATAGNDTVNALAGDDTVSGGAGNDLLRGNRGNDLLDGGADDDTLNGGWDDDTLTGGDGVDRLIGSYGNDSLVGGLQGDRLFGGDGADALIGVDDSAANPGTGEIDILRGQGNSDLFVLGNASGAFYVDGGTAAQRHSGRAVVADFDRVEDTIQLAGSADNYRIVETASLTRIFYGEIGSPKNELVGIVRGDFSGLDLTESYFSYI
;
A
#
# COMPACT_ATOMS: atom_id res chain seq x y z
N THR A 1 8.92 32.23 -11.72
CA THR A 1 8.06 32.68 -10.61
C THR A 1 8.47 31.94 -9.35
N TYR A 2 7.97 32.32 -8.17
CA TYR A 2 8.21 31.61 -6.92
C TYR A 2 6.89 31.41 -6.16
N VAL A 3 6.82 30.36 -5.37
CA VAL A 3 5.64 30.05 -4.53
C VAL A 3 5.62 30.98 -3.32
N ASP A 4 4.53 31.71 -3.13
CA ASP A 4 4.30 32.55 -1.95
C ASP A 4 3.45 31.79 -0.90
N PRO A 5 4.05 31.37 0.23
CA PRO A 5 3.32 30.67 1.30
C PRO A 5 2.38 31.58 2.11
N GLY A 6 2.21 32.84 1.74
CA GLY A 6 1.33 33.80 2.42
C GLY A 6 1.87 34.28 3.77
N VAL A 7 3.13 33.99 4.07
CA VAL A 7 3.83 34.39 5.28
C VAL A 7 5.13 35.13 4.94
N ALA A 8 5.50 36.09 5.77
CA ALA A 8 6.70 36.89 5.54
C ALA A 8 8.01 36.08 5.61
N GLN A 9 7.99 34.95 6.34
CA GLN A 9 9.14 34.05 6.52
C GLN A 9 8.64 32.66 6.93
N LEU A 10 9.25 31.62 6.38
CA LEU A 10 9.05 30.24 6.82
C LEU A 10 9.92 29.96 8.05
N GLY A 11 9.28 29.68 9.18
CA GLY A 11 9.98 29.44 10.45
C GLY A 11 10.66 30.69 11.02
N SER A 12 11.62 30.47 11.94
CA SER A 12 12.32 31.54 12.66
C SER A 12 13.83 31.63 12.36
N ASP A 13 14.34 30.68 11.58
CA ASP A 13 15.75 30.59 11.22
C ASP A 13 16.08 31.50 10.03
N ALA A 14 17.34 31.93 9.95
CA ALA A 14 17.86 32.70 8.83
C ALA A 14 17.91 31.89 7.52
N ILE A 15 17.90 30.56 7.62
CA ILE A 15 17.82 29.63 6.48
C ILE A 15 16.36 29.19 6.30
N ALA A 16 15.87 29.29 5.07
CA ALA A 16 14.54 28.84 4.66
C ALA A 16 14.62 28.14 3.29
N VAL A 17 13.65 27.27 3.03
CA VAL A 17 13.45 26.64 1.73
C VAL A 17 12.55 27.51 0.84
N GLY A 18 12.59 27.28 -0.47
CA GLY A 18 11.72 27.96 -1.42
C GLY A 18 11.59 27.18 -2.72
N ILE A 19 10.50 27.42 -3.43
CA ILE A 19 10.23 26.80 -4.74
C ILE A 19 10.22 27.92 -5.80
N ILE A 20 11.00 27.71 -6.86
CA ILE A 20 11.04 28.56 -8.06
C ILE A 20 10.61 27.69 -9.23
N TYR A 21 9.72 28.21 -10.08
CA TYR A 21 9.15 27.46 -11.20
C TYR A 21 9.00 28.31 -12.46
N ASP A 22 8.94 27.65 -13.62
CA ASP A 22 8.62 28.29 -14.90
C ASP A 22 7.10 28.37 -15.08
N ALA A 23 6.57 29.60 -15.02
CA ALA A 23 5.14 29.86 -15.13
C ALA A 23 4.59 29.72 -16.56
N ASN A 24 5.43 29.38 -17.54
CA ASN A 24 4.97 28.93 -18.85
C ASN A 24 4.75 27.42 -18.91
N THR A 25 5.36 26.66 -17.99
CA THR A 25 5.32 25.20 -17.97
C THR A 25 4.31 24.67 -16.97
N VAL A 26 4.30 25.22 -15.76
CA VAL A 26 3.40 24.81 -14.68
C VAL A 26 2.72 25.99 -14.01
N ALA A 27 1.53 25.77 -13.45
CA ALA A 27 0.80 26.71 -12.62
C ALA A 27 0.57 26.12 -11.23
N GLU A 28 0.54 26.97 -10.20
CA GLU A 28 0.19 26.57 -8.83
C GLU A 28 -1.30 26.19 -8.76
N THR A 29 -1.60 25.02 -8.19
CA THR A 29 -2.97 24.57 -7.89
C THR A 29 -3.11 24.24 -6.40
N GLY A 30 -4.25 24.60 -5.81
CA GLY A 30 -4.45 24.50 -4.36
C GLY A 30 -3.75 25.64 -3.61
N THR A 31 -3.42 25.40 -2.33
CA THR A 31 -2.74 26.40 -1.49
C THR A 31 -1.34 25.93 -1.14
N ALA A 32 -0.36 26.83 -1.24
CA ALA A 32 0.98 26.60 -0.71
C ALA A 32 0.91 26.23 0.78
N ALA A 33 1.47 25.08 1.12
CA ALA A 33 1.37 24.50 2.46
C ALA A 33 2.73 24.40 3.12
N PHE A 34 2.79 24.58 4.44
CA PHE A 34 4.02 24.40 5.20
C PHE A 34 3.74 23.79 6.56
N LEU A 35 4.73 23.08 7.12
CA LEU A 35 4.60 22.39 8.40
C LEU A 35 5.44 23.05 9.50
N ASN A 36 4.77 23.65 10.49
CA ASN A 36 5.43 24.27 11.64
C ASN A 36 5.11 23.48 12.93
N THR A 37 5.85 22.39 13.13
CA THR A 37 5.71 21.50 14.30
C THR A 37 6.74 21.85 15.35
N SER A 38 6.30 22.25 16.54
CA SER A 38 7.20 22.69 17.60
C SER A 38 8.19 21.61 18.01
N GLY A 39 9.48 21.95 18.11
CA GLY A 39 10.56 21.01 18.41
C GLY A 39 10.99 20.10 17.26
N ILE A 40 10.38 20.21 16.07
CA ILE A 40 10.73 19.44 14.86
C ILE A 40 11.04 20.36 13.67
N PHE A 41 10.17 21.33 13.40
CA PHE A 41 10.26 22.27 12.28
C PHE A 41 10.12 23.73 12.73
N GLU A 42 11.14 24.25 13.41
CA GLU A 42 11.23 25.67 13.84
C GLU A 42 12.51 26.35 13.33
N GLY A 43 13.43 25.57 12.73
CA GLY A 43 14.74 25.92 12.20
C GLY A 43 15.86 25.96 13.25
N VAL A 44 15.71 26.71 14.35
CA VAL A 44 16.77 26.80 15.37
C VAL A 44 16.88 25.49 16.16
N ASN A 45 18.02 24.80 16.03
CA ASN A 45 18.28 23.46 16.61
C ASN A 45 17.30 22.36 16.18
N THR A 46 16.52 22.61 15.12
CA THR A 46 15.52 21.71 14.55
C THR A 46 15.64 21.73 13.03
N SER A 47 14.82 20.97 12.31
CA SER A 47 14.77 21.06 10.85
C SER A 47 14.06 22.35 10.42
N ARG A 48 14.29 22.79 9.18
CA ARG A 48 13.65 24.00 8.64
C ARG A 48 12.23 23.66 8.21
N VAL A 49 11.33 24.63 8.34
CA VAL A 49 9.92 24.49 7.95
C VAL A 49 9.84 24.10 6.46
N PRO A 50 9.30 22.92 6.14
CA PRO A 50 9.17 22.49 4.75
C PRO A 50 8.04 23.23 4.05
N LEU A 51 8.12 23.30 2.73
CA LEU A 51 7.14 23.95 1.86
C LEU A 51 6.67 22.95 0.81
N ALA A 52 5.36 22.83 0.61
CA ALA A 52 4.75 22.01 -0.42
C ALA A 52 3.80 22.84 -1.30
N GLN A 53 3.78 22.52 -2.59
CA GLN A 53 2.88 23.12 -3.58
C GLN A 53 2.55 22.09 -4.64
N THR A 54 1.26 22.00 -4.99
CA THR A 54 0.80 21.21 -6.13
C THR A 54 0.86 22.06 -7.39
N PHE A 55 1.33 21.48 -8.48
CA PHE A 55 1.49 22.14 -9.77
C PHE A 55 0.71 21.40 -10.84
N THR A 56 -0.06 22.13 -11.66
CA THR A 56 -0.61 21.60 -12.91
C THR A 56 0.31 21.95 -14.07
N VAL A 57 0.54 21.03 -15.00
CA VAL A 57 1.23 21.32 -16.26
C VAL A 57 0.30 22.13 -17.18
N ILE A 58 0.76 23.31 -17.63
CA ILE A 58 -0.01 24.25 -18.45
C ILE A 58 0.58 24.49 -19.85
N ASP A 59 1.78 24.00 -20.13
CA ASP A 59 2.38 24.10 -21.46
C ASP A 59 1.62 23.21 -22.45
N ALA A 60 0.91 23.84 -23.38
CA ALA A 60 0.12 23.13 -24.39
C ALA A 60 0.94 22.25 -25.36
N SER A 61 2.27 22.36 -25.34
CA SER A 61 3.17 21.50 -26.12
C SER A 61 3.72 20.31 -25.32
N ASN A 62 3.50 20.28 -24.00
CA ASN A 62 3.90 19.20 -23.14
C ASN A 62 2.86 18.06 -23.21
N PRO A 63 3.26 16.78 -23.38
CA PRO A 63 2.35 15.64 -23.33
C PRO A 63 1.55 15.55 -22.02
N ASP A 64 2.08 16.05 -20.92
CA ASP A 64 1.49 16.01 -19.58
C ASP A 64 0.47 17.14 -19.33
N LEU A 65 0.00 17.84 -20.37
CA LEU A 65 -0.88 18.99 -20.22
C LEU A 65 -2.14 18.65 -19.39
N GLY A 66 -2.28 19.31 -18.24
CA GLY A 66 -3.40 19.15 -17.33
C GLY A 66 -3.14 18.21 -16.16
N GLU A 67 -2.07 17.42 -16.22
CA GLU A 67 -1.65 16.56 -15.10
C GLU A 67 -1.07 17.39 -13.96
N GLU A 68 -1.17 16.85 -12.75
CA GLU A 68 -0.73 17.50 -11.53
C GLU A 68 0.36 16.69 -10.81
N PHE A 69 1.12 17.35 -9.94
CA PHE A 69 1.98 16.67 -8.97
C PHE A 69 2.25 17.60 -7.79
N THR A 70 2.49 17.04 -6.62
CA THR A 70 2.86 17.78 -5.42
C THR A 70 4.37 17.75 -5.20
N LEU A 71 5.00 18.93 -5.21
CA LEU A 71 6.41 19.11 -4.84
C LEU A 71 6.53 19.57 -3.39
N ALA A 72 7.30 18.85 -2.58
CA ALA A 72 7.71 19.25 -1.24
C ALA A 72 9.23 19.49 -1.16
N VAL A 73 9.63 20.65 -0.64
CA VAL A 73 11.04 21.02 -0.44
C VAL A 73 11.39 21.08 1.04
N ASN A 74 12.55 20.51 1.39
CA ASN A 74 12.96 20.27 2.78
C ASN A 74 14.42 20.66 3.02
N HIS A 75 14.75 20.96 4.28
CA HIS A 75 16.13 21.11 4.73
C HIS A 75 16.23 20.69 6.20
N PHE A 76 16.83 19.53 6.44
CA PHE A 76 16.90 18.93 7.76
C PHE A 76 18.00 19.51 8.64
N LYS A 77 17.95 19.21 9.94
CA LYS A 77 18.98 19.65 10.88
C LYS A 77 20.33 19.04 10.53
N SER A 78 21.38 19.87 10.44
CA SER A 78 22.74 19.40 10.16
C SER A 78 23.31 18.42 11.19
N LYS A 79 24.24 17.56 10.75
CA LYS A 79 24.93 16.55 11.57
C LYS A 79 25.87 17.13 12.65
N GLY A 80 26.22 18.41 12.53
CA GLY A 80 27.16 19.11 13.41
C GLY A 80 26.50 19.77 14.63
N GLY A 81 27.32 19.97 15.68
CA GLY A 81 26.98 20.76 16.88
C GLY A 81 27.00 19.95 18.19
N THR A 82 26.79 20.65 19.31
CA THR A 82 26.63 20.02 20.63
C THR A 82 25.16 19.68 20.84
N GLY A 83 24.73 18.51 20.34
CA GLY A 83 23.42 17.95 20.66
C GLY A 83 23.19 17.97 22.17
N THR A 84 22.06 18.50 22.63
CA THR A 84 21.69 18.36 24.05
C THR A 84 21.03 17.00 24.24
N GLY A 85 21.69 16.05 24.93
CA GLY A 85 21.08 14.78 25.35
C GLY A 85 21.85 13.53 24.94
N ALA A 86 21.17 12.36 24.96
CA ALA A 86 21.69 11.01 24.72
C ALA A 86 22.14 10.72 23.27
N ASP A 87 22.48 11.76 22.51
CA ASP A 87 22.66 11.80 21.07
C ASP A 87 24.06 12.35 20.71
N ALA A 88 25.07 11.86 21.44
CA ALA A 88 26.47 12.02 21.03
C ALA A 88 26.76 10.96 19.97
N ASP A 89 27.37 11.38 18.85
CA ASP A 89 27.79 10.50 17.75
C ASP A 89 28.41 9.20 18.31
N ALA A 90 27.72 8.09 18.07
CA ALA A 90 28.11 6.77 18.55
C ALA A 90 29.27 6.17 17.73
N GLY A 91 29.76 6.89 16.72
CA GLY A 91 30.77 6.42 15.78
C GLY A 91 30.21 5.44 14.74
N ASP A 92 28.90 5.43 14.57
CA ASP A 92 28.17 4.63 13.56
C ASP A 92 27.92 5.40 12.25
N GLY A 93 28.31 6.68 12.20
CA GLY A 93 28.18 7.52 11.01
C GLY A 93 26.93 8.39 10.99
N GLN A 94 26.01 8.21 11.93
CA GLN A 94 24.77 9.01 12.03
C GLN A 94 25.08 10.47 12.40
N GLY A 95 26.10 10.75 13.21
CA GLY A 95 26.42 12.12 13.64
C GLY A 95 25.44 12.68 14.69
N ASN A 96 25.72 13.89 15.19
CA ASN A 96 24.92 14.51 16.24
C ASN A 96 23.59 15.03 15.64
N TRP A 97 22.47 14.92 16.36
CA TRP A 97 21.12 15.28 15.90
C TRP A 97 20.43 14.25 15.00
N ASN A 98 20.86 12.98 15.02
CA ASN A 98 20.20 11.93 14.25
C ASN A 98 18.72 11.81 14.61
N GLN A 99 18.37 11.76 15.90
CA GLN A 99 16.98 11.64 16.33
C GLN A 99 16.11 12.80 15.81
N ARG A 100 16.64 14.03 15.73
CA ARG A 100 15.89 15.17 15.19
C ARG A 100 15.59 15.02 13.71
N ARG A 101 16.52 14.45 12.95
CA ARG A 101 16.30 14.15 11.53
C ARG A 101 15.29 13.02 11.35
N VAL A 102 15.32 12.00 12.20
CA VAL A 102 14.31 10.92 12.21
C VAL A 102 12.92 11.46 12.56
N ASP A 103 12.82 12.30 13.60
CA ASP A 103 11.55 12.95 13.97
C ASP A 103 11.01 13.82 12.83
N ALA A 104 11.89 14.52 12.12
CA ALA A 104 11.55 15.33 10.95
C ALA A 104 11.11 14.47 9.75
N ALA A 105 11.79 13.35 9.48
CA ALA A 105 11.41 12.39 8.44
C ALA A 105 9.98 11.88 8.66
N ASN A 106 9.70 11.36 9.86
CA ASN A 106 8.38 10.85 10.21
C ASN A 106 7.28 11.94 10.15
N ALA A 107 7.58 13.14 10.64
CA ALA A 107 6.62 14.24 10.61
C ALA A 107 6.37 14.76 9.18
N LEU A 108 7.40 14.78 8.33
CA LEU A 108 7.30 15.16 6.92
C LEU A 108 6.40 14.19 6.15
N THR A 109 6.67 12.89 6.21
CA THR A 109 5.93 11.89 5.43
C THR A 109 4.47 11.77 5.90
N ALA A 110 4.23 11.83 7.22
CA ALA A 110 2.88 11.87 7.77
C ALA A 110 2.10 13.14 7.34
N TRP A 111 2.78 14.29 7.22
CA TRP A 111 2.16 15.52 6.74
C TRP A 111 1.84 15.46 5.25
N LEU A 112 2.72 14.91 4.42
CA LEU A 112 2.47 14.74 2.99
C LEU A 112 1.30 13.77 2.74
N ALA A 113 1.19 12.69 3.52
CA ALA A 113 0.05 11.78 3.48
C ALA A 113 -1.31 12.44 3.86
N SER A 114 -1.29 13.61 4.50
CA SER A 114 -2.50 14.35 4.89
C SER A 114 -3.09 15.25 3.80
N ASN A 115 -2.54 15.23 2.57
CA ASN A 115 -2.90 16.12 1.47
C ASN A 115 -2.81 17.61 1.87
N PRO A 116 -1.60 18.12 2.18
CA PRO A 116 -1.44 19.41 2.82
C PRO A 116 -1.80 20.60 1.92
N THR A 117 -1.72 20.44 0.60
CA THR A 117 -2.06 21.47 -0.39
C THR A 117 -3.57 21.52 -0.70
N GLY A 118 -4.30 20.47 -0.31
CA GLY A 118 -5.74 20.31 -0.50
C GLY A 118 -6.16 20.05 -1.94
N ASN A 119 -5.22 19.72 -2.84
CA ASN A 119 -5.51 19.44 -4.24
C ASN A 119 -5.89 17.96 -4.47
N GLY A 120 -5.34 17.03 -3.68
CA GLY A 120 -5.73 15.61 -3.72
C GLY A 120 -5.03 14.77 -4.78
N ASP A 121 -4.17 15.38 -5.59
CA ASP A 121 -3.26 14.65 -6.47
C ASP A 121 -2.35 13.70 -5.67
N PRO A 122 -2.26 12.41 -6.08
CA PRO A 122 -1.56 11.38 -5.33
C PRO A 122 -0.05 11.37 -5.61
N ASP A 123 0.45 12.14 -6.58
CA ASP A 123 1.84 12.12 -7.00
C ASP A 123 2.67 13.09 -6.16
N ILE A 124 3.57 12.55 -5.33
CA ILE A 124 4.33 13.34 -4.37
C ILE A 124 5.82 13.17 -4.61
N LEU A 125 6.47 14.27 -4.99
CA LEU A 125 7.92 14.41 -5.06
C LEU A 125 8.41 15.20 -3.84
N THR A 126 9.27 14.61 -3.03
CA THR A 126 9.93 15.32 -1.92
C THR A 126 11.44 15.41 -2.16
N VAL A 127 11.98 16.63 -2.12
CA VAL A 127 13.39 16.93 -2.41
C VAL A 127 14.01 17.81 -1.34
N GLY A 128 15.34 17.76 -1.22
CA GLY A 128 16.07 18.71 -0.38
C GLY A 128 17.37 18.17 0.18
N ASP A 129 18.00 18.99 1.02
CA ASP A 129 19.15 18.59 1.83
C ASP A 129 18.65 17.96 3.14
N PHE A 130 18.64 16.63 3.18
CA PHE A 130 18.23 15.85 4.36
C PHE A 130 19.35 15.73 5.39
N ASN A 131 20.53 16.27 5.09
CA ASN A 131 21.72 16.20 5.93
C ASN A 131 22.03 14.77 6.39
N ALA A 132 21.73 13.76 5.57
CA ALA A 132 21.85 12.34 5.88
C ALA A 132 22.33 11.54 4.67
N TYR A 133 23.22 10.56 4.88
CA TYR A 133 23.62 9.63 3.83
C TYR A 133 22.58 8.51 3.62
N ASP A 134 22.61 7.86 2.45
CA ASP A 134 21.63 6.87 1.96
C ASP A 134 21.23 5.79 2.98
N ARG A 135 22.11 5.41 3.91
CA ARG A 135 21.87 4.33 4.88
C ARG A 135 21.63 4.80 6.31
N GLU A 136 21.41 6.10 6.49
CA GLU A 136 21.12 6.66 7.80
C GLU A 136 19.64 6.59 8.14
N ASP A 137 19.34 6.38 9.43
CA ASP A 137 17.98 6.32 9.98
C ASP A 137 16.92 7.28 9.40
N PRO A 138 17.17 8.59 9.19
CA PRO A 138 16.16 9.47 8.58
C PRO A 138 15.79 9.09 7.16
N ILE A 139 16.72 8.56 6.36
CA ILE A 139 16.45 8.09 5.00
C ILE A 139 15.62 6.81 5.06
N THR A 140 16.03 5.85 5.91
CA THR A 140 15.26 4.62 6.15
C THR A 140 13.85 4.92 6.69
N ALA A 141 13.68 5.96 7.50
CA ALA A 141 12.35 6.38 7.98
C ALA A 141 11.45 6.91 6.85
N ILE A 142 12.01 7.63 5.87
CA ILE A 142 11.29 8.06 4.67
C ILE A 142 10.92 6.84 3.81
N GLU A 143 11.87 5.92 3.60
CA GLU A 143 11.65 4.70 2.82
C GLU A 143 10.57 3.80 3.42
N ASN A 144 10.58 3.60 4.75
CA ASN A 144 9.55 2.86 5.46
C ASN A 144 8.15 3.52 5.38
N ALA A 145 8.07 4.79 5.03
CA ALA A 145 6.82 5.50 4.82
C ALA A 145 6.30 5.41 3.36
N GLY A 146 6.89 4.53 2.53
CA GLY A 146 6.43 4.27 1.16
C GLY A 146 7.02 5.19 0.10
N TYR A 147 8.20 5.77 0.38
CA TYR A 147 8.93 6.61 -0.57
C TYR A 147 10.18 5.91 -1.10
N THR A 148 10.44 6.03 -2.40
CA THR A 148 11.62 5.46 -3.03
C THR A 148 12.65 6.55 -3.29
N SER A 149 13.90 6.34 -2.85
CA SER A 149 15.02 7.24 -3.20
C SER A 149 15.34 7.13 -4.68
N LEU A 150 15.26 8.25 -5.39
CA LEU A 150 15.43 8.30 -6.85
C LEU A 150 16.90 8.29 -7.28
N ILE A 151 17.83 8.59 -6.36
CA ILE A 151 19.25 8.74 -6.66
C ILE A 151 20.06 8.00 -5.59
N THR A 152 20.78 6.94 -5.98
CA THR A 152 21.63 6.15 -5.06
C THR A 152 23.06 6.05 -5.58
N GLY A 153 24.04 6.03 -4.67
CA GLY A 153 25.44 5.69 -5.01
C GLY A 153 26.27 6.77 -5.71
N ASP A 154 25.81 8.03 -5.71
CA ASP A 154 26.53 9.20 -6.24
C ASP A 154 26.73 10.26 -5.14
N TYR A 155 27.56 11.30 -5.34
CA TYR A 155 27.81 12.35 -4.34
C TYR A 155 27.16 13.69 -4.73
N SER A 156 26.65 14.43 -3.77
CA SER A 156 26.14 15.80 -3.98
C SER A 156 27.01 16.87 -3.30
N TYR A 157 27.95 16.44 -2.47
CA TYR A 157 28.78 17.30 -1.64
C TYR A 157 30.14 16.66 -1.34
N VAL A 158 31.17 17.50 -1.20
CA VAL A 158 32.56 17.14 -0.87
C VAL A 158 33.05 17.99 0.30
N PHE A 159 33.57 17.32 1.34
CA PHE A 159 34.16 17.96 2.52
C PHE A 159 35.42 17.27 3.00
N ASP A 160 36.49 18.04 3.17
CA ASP A 160 37.80 17.57 3.66
C ASP A 160 38.28 16.30 2.92
N GLY A 161 38.05 16.25 1.61
CA GLY A 161 38.42 15.12 0.74
C GLY A 161 37.53 13.88 0.84
N GLN A 162 36.41 13.93 1.57
CA GLN A 162 35.39 12.88 1.62
C GLN A 162 34.18 13.29 0.78
N TRP A 163 33.56 12.32 0.10
CA TRP A 163 32.45 12.54 -0.83
C TRP A 163 31.22 11.75 -0.36
N GLY A 164 30.04 12.35 -0.45
CA GLY A 164 28.78 11.70 -0.12
C GLY A 164 27.57 12.49 -0.59
N SER A 165 26.37 11.93 -0.38
CA SER A 165 25.10 12.60 -0.68
C SER A 165 24.39 13.02 0.59
N LEU A 166 24.06 14.30 0.71
CA LEU A 166 23.12 14.79 1.72
C LEU A 166 21.80 15.23 1.07
N ASP A 167 21.83 15.48 -0.24
CA ASP A 167 20.69 15.86 -1.04
C ASP A 167 20.01 14.62 -1.60
N HIS A 168 18.69 14.57 -1.45
CA HIS A 168 17.88 13.46 -1.94
C HIS A 168 16.65 13.98 -2.67
N ALA A 169 16.15 13.13 -3.56
CA ALA A 169 14.84 13.23 -4.15
C ALA A 169 14.13 11.88 -3.94
N PHE A 170 12.90 11.93 -3.44
CA PHE A 170 12.08 10.74 -3.24
C PHE A 170 10.73 10.91 -3.93
N ALA A 171 10.28 9.86 -4.59
CA ALA A 171 8.90 9.73 -5.07
C ALA A 171 8.12 8.80 -4.14
N ASN A 172 6.84 9.07 -3.88
CA ASN A 172 5.96 8.07 -3.31
C ASN A 172 5.58 7.01 -4.37
N GLY A 173 4.90 5.94 -3.94
CA GLY A 173 4.55 4.83 -4.82
C GLY A 173 3.80 5.22 -6.11
N ASN A 174 2.94 6.25 -6.08
CA ASN A 174 2.21 6.71 -7.26
C ASN A 174 3.15 7.36 -8.29
N LEU A 175 3.99 8.30 -7.83
CA LEU A 175 4.88 9.04 -8.70
C LEU A 175 6.09 8.20 -9.16
N GLU A 176 6.52 7.20 -8.40
CA GLU A 176 7.72 6.41 -8.71
C GLU A 176 7.69 5.85 -10.13
N SER A 177 6.55 5.32 -10.56
CA SER A 177 6.34 4.76 -11.90
C SER A 177 6.43 5.79 -13.03
N GLN A 178 6.18 7.06 -12.70
CA GLN A 178 6.18 8.20 -13.60
C GLN A 178 7.56 8.88 -13.70
N VAL A 179 8.55 8.43 -12.91
CA VAL A 179 9.92 8.96 -12.98
C VAL A 179 10.65 8.39 -14.20
N THR A 180 10.93 9.24 -15.19
CA THR A 180 11.66 8.86 -16.41
C THR A 180 13.17 8.79 -16.23
N GLY A 181 13.68 9.40 -15.14
CA GLY A 181 15.07 9.30 -14.73
C GLY A 181 15.43 10.36 -13.68
N ALA A 182 16.46 10.08 -12.90
CA ALA A 182 17.03 11.04 -11.96
C ALA A 182 18.55 11.01 -12.01
N ALA A 183 19.18 12.17 -11.86
CA ALA A 183 20.63 12.31 -11.91
C ALA A 183 21.11 13.49 -11.08
N LYS A 184 22.36 13.41 -10.62
CA LYS A 184 23.08 14.57 -10.09
C LYS A 184 23.76 15.28 -11.25
N TRP A 185 23.56 16.59 -11.32
CA TRP A 185 24.27 17.41 -12.27
C TRP A 185 25.51 17.98 -11.60
N HIS A 186 26.65 17.33 -11.81
CA HIS A 186 27.91 17.79 -11.25
C HIS A 186 28.36 19.10 -11.88
N ILE A 187 28.22 20.19 -11.12
CA ILE A 187 28.64 21.53 -11.52
C ILE A 187 29.79 21.97 -10.60
N ASN A 188 29.65 21.87 -9.26
CA ASN A 188 30.72 22.18 -8.31
C ASN A 188 30.35 21.83 -6.84
N ALA A 189 30.67 20.62 -6.36
CA ALA A 189 30.31 20.14 -5.01
C ALA A 189 31.36 20.36 -3.89
N ASP A 190 32.47 21.06 -4.15
CA ASP A 190 33.50 21.27 -3.12
C ASP A 190 33.10 22.38 -2.15
N GLU A 191 32.93 22.07 -0.85
CA GLU A 191 32.63 23.08 0.18
C GLU A 191 33.85 23.99 0.38
N PRO A 192 33.77 25.27 -0.01
CA PRO A 192 34.88 26.19 0.19
C PRO A 192 35.13 26.42 1.69
N ASP A 193 36.39 26.45 2.11
CA ASP A 193 36.71 27.14 3.36
C ASP A 193 36.37 28.64 3.22
N ALA A 194 36.20 29.36 4.33
CA ALA A 194 35.87 30.79 4.28
C ALA A 194 36.91 31.65 3.51
N LEU A 195 38.11 31.11 3.26
CA LEU A 195 39.18 31.74 2.48
C LEU A 195 39.10 31.41 0.98
N SER A 196 38.32 30.41 0.57
CA SER A 196 38.17 29.94 -0.80
C SER A 196 37.28 30.85 -1.66
N TYR A 197 36.64 31.85 -1.05
CA TYR A 197 36.06 33.00 -1.76
C TYR A 197 37.10 34.08 -2.09
N SER A 198 38.36 33.92 -1.65
CA SER A 198 39.47 34.79 -2.03
C SER A 198 40.05 34.37 -3.37
N THR A 199 40.16 35.31 -4.30
CA THR A 199 40.83 35.09 -5.59
C THR A 199 42.36 34.98 -5.48
N GLU A 200 42.94 35.13 -4.27
CA GLU A 200 44.39 35.20 -4.09
C GLU A 200 45.08 33.83 -3.86
N PHE A 201 44.34 32.76 -3.51
CA PHE A 201 44.96 31.50 -3.03
C PHE A 201 44.43 30.19 -3.66
N ASN A 202 43.54 30.24 -4.65
CA ASN A 202 42.94 29.04 -5.24
C ASN A 202 43.72 28.51 -6.46
N ASP A 203 43.80 27.18 -6.61
CA ASP A 203 44.31 26.51 -7.82
C ASP A 203 43.29 26.64 -8.97
N PRO A 204 43.58 27.38 -10.05
CA PRO A 204 42.64 27.62 -11.14
C PRO A 204 42.20 26.35 -11.89
N SER A 205 42.92 25.22 -11.74
CA SER A 205 42.59 23.96 -12.43
C SER A 205 41.43 23.19 -11.82
N LEU A 206 41.01 23.53 -10.59
CA LEU A 206 39.79 23.02 -9.95
C LEU A 206 38.52 23.76 -10.40
N TYR A 207 38.66 24.79 -11.26
CA TYR A 207 37.58 25.64 -11.70
C TYR A 207 37.46 25.57 -13.23
N ALA A 208 36.30 25.14 -13.74
CA ALA A 208 36.01 25.26 -15.16
C ALA A 208 35.87 26.75 -15.52
N PRO A 209 36.48 27.24 -16.61
CA PRO A 209 36.45 28.66 -16.99
C PRO A 209 35.05 29.18 -17.38
N ASP A 210 34.10 28.27 -17.60
CA ASP A 210 32.80 28.56 -18.21
C ASP A 210 31.62 28.46 -17.22
N GLU A 211 31.86 28.03 -15.98
CA GLU A 211 30.79 27.74 -15.00
C GLU A 211 30.83 28.72 -13.82
N PHE A 212 29.72 29.42 -13.61
CA PHE A 212 29.48 30.19 -12.39
C PHE A 212 29.32 29.22 -11.22
N ARG A 213 30.14 29.37 -10.17
CA ARG A 213 29.90 28.71 -8.88
C ARG A 213 28.64 29.32 -8.25
N VAL A 214 27.53 28.59 -8.29
CA VAL A 214 26.21 29.05 -7.80
C VAL A 214 25.79 28.41 -6.48
N SER A 215 26.43 27.30 -6.09
CA SER A 215 26.11 26.49 -4.90
C SER A 215 27.36 25.75 -4.41
N ASP A 216 27.34 25.32 -3.15
CA ASP A 216 28.28 24.38 -2.51
C ASP A 216 27.80 22.92 -2.57
N HIS A 217 26.62 22.70 -3.15
CA HIS A 217 26.04 21.38 -3.45
C HIS A 217 25.69 21.26 -4.94
N ASP A 218 25.81 20.05 -5.48
CA ASP A 218 25.40 19.74 -6.86
C ASP A 218 23.87 19.62 -6.98
N PRO A 219 23.25 20.21 -8.02
CA PRO A 219 21.82 20.05 -8.26
C PRO A 219 21.40 18.60 -8.51
N LEU A 220 20.22 18.24 -8.02
CA LEU A 220 19.49 17.04 -8.42
C LEU A 220 18.54 17.37 -9.57
N VAL A 221 18.46 16.49 -10.57
CA VAL A 221 17.52 16.59 -11.70
C VAL A 221 16.65 15.35 -11.69
N VAL A 222 15.34 15.53 -11.70
CA VAL A 222 14.34 14.46 -11.79
C VAL A 222 13.46 14.74 -13.00
N GLY A 223 13.36 13.76 -13.90
CA GLY A 223 12.44 13.78 -15.04
C GLY A 223 11.15 13.03 -14.69
N LEU A 224 10.02 13.64 -14.99
CA LEU A 224 8.67 13.08 -14.78
C LEU A 224 7.95 12.94 -16.14
N ASP A 225 7.12 11.93 -16.27
CA ASP A 225 6.12 11.74 -17.33
C ASP A 225 4.77 11.55 -16.64
N LEU A 226 4.11 12.66 -16.34
CA LEU A 226 2.87 12.65 -15.56
C LEU A 226 1.67 12.12 -16.35
N SER A 227 1.80 12.04 -17.68
CA SER A 227 0.78 11.45 -18.55
C SER A 227 0.80 9.92 -18.57
N SER A 228 1.82 9.29 -17.98
CA SER A 228 1.80 7.84 -17.80
C SER A 228 0.76 7.51 -16.74
N ILE A 229 -0.38 6.97 -17.20
CA ILE A 229 -1.57 6.49 -16.44
C ILE A 229 -1.36 6.56 -14.92
N ASP A 230 -2.03 7.50 -14.24
CA ASP A 230 -2.25 7.41 -12.80
C ASP A 230 -2.72 5.97 -12.50
N PRO A 231 -1.91 5.15 -11.81
CA PRO A 231 -2.25 3.75 -11.58
C PRO A 231 -3.59 3.61 -10.86
N CYS A 232 -4.08 4.69 -10.23
CA CYS A 232 -5.31 4.76 -9.47
C CYS A 232 -6.52 5.31 -10.23
N THR A 233 -6.37 5.61 -11.52
CA THR A 233 -7.49 5.90 -12.41
C THR A 233 -7.77 4.68 -13.29
N PRO A 234 -8.84 3.90 -13.01
CA PRO A 234 -9.18 2.73 -13.81
C PRO A 234 -9.42 3.07 -15.28
N THR A 235 -8.91 2.22 -16.16
CA THR A 235 -9.03 2.30 -17.61
C THR A 235 -9.96 1.20 -18.13
N SER A 236 -9.98 0.95 -19.44
CA SER A 236 -10.72 -0.20 -20.00
C SER A 236 -9.79 -1.32 -20.45
N GLY A 237 -8.55 -1.29 -19.97
CA GLY A 237 -7.59 -2.38 -20.09
C GLY A 237 -7.20 -2.85 -18.70
N ASN A 238 -6.26 -3.79 -18.63
CA ASN A 238 -5.83 -4.38 -17.37
C ASN A 238 -5.11 -3.34 -16.50
N ASP A 239 -5.64 -3.11 -15.30
CA ASP A 239 -5.12 -2.16 -14.33
C ASP A 239 -4.56 -2.86 -13.07
N ASP A 240 -3.53 -2.26 -12.46
CA ASP A 240 -3.03 -2.65 -11.13
C ASP A 240 -3.34 -1.52 -10.14
N LEU A 241 -4.42 -1.71 -9.39
CA LEU A 241 -5.00 -0.75 -8.45
C LEU A 241 -4.62 -1.08 -6.99
N THR A 242 -3.59 -1.89 -6.77
CA THR A 242 -3.20 -2.35 -5.41
C THR A 242 -2.60 -1.25 -4.52
N GLY A 243 -2.02 -0.21 -5.11
CA GLY A 243 -1.41 0.93 -4.38
C GLY A 243 -2.38 2.10 -4.13
N CYS A 244 -3.65 1.94 -4.50
CA CYS A 244 -4.57 3.06 -4.68
C CYS A 244 -5.56 3.26 -3.54
N ALA A 245 -5.68 2.27 -2.67
CA ALA A 245 -6.52 2.36 -1.50
C ALA A 245 -5.94 3.30 -0.44
N THR A 246 -6.84 3.93 0.31
CA THR A 246 -6.54 4.74 1.48
C THR A 246 -6.74 3.90 2.75
N ALA A 247 -6.56 4.50 3.94
CA ALA A 247 -6.85 3.83 5.21
C ALA A 247 -8.31 3.98 5.66
N GLY A 248 -9.23 4.25 4.73
CA GLY A 248 -10.64 4.46 5.00
C GLY A 248 -11.50 3.79 3.95
N ASN A 249 -12.81 3.85 4.12
CA ASN A 249 -13.76 3.16 3.24
C ASN A 249 -13.70 3.70 1.81
N ASP A 250 -13.21 2.87 0.90
CA ASP A 250 -13.00 3.16 -0.50
C ASP A 250 -14.08 2.53 -1.39
N THR A 251 -14.19 3.08 -2.60
CA THR A 251 -15.06 2.52 -3.64
C THR A 251 -14.28 2.48 -4.94
N VAL A 252 -13.91 1.27 -5.35
CA VAL A 252 -13.14 1.03 -6.57
C VAL A 252 -14.04 0.39 -7.62
N ASN A 253 -13.90 0.87 -8.85
CA ASN A 253 -14.60 0.34 -10.01
C ASN A 253 -13.59 0.18 -11.14
N ALA A 254 -13.04 -1.03 -11.29
CA ALA A 254 -11.92 -1.33 -12.18
C ALA A 254 -12.28 -1.30 -13.68
N LEU A 255 -13.58 -1.29 -13.99
CA LEU A 255 -14.16 -1.18 -15.33
C LEU A 255 -14.02 -2.44 -16.19
N ALA A 256 -13.03 -2.56 -17.04
CA ALA A 256 -12.91 -3.73 -17.91
C ALA A 256 -11.44 -3.98 -18.18
N GLY A 257 -11.05 -5.23 -18.27
CA GLY A 257 -9.65 -5.62 -18.17
C GLY A 257 -9.54 -6.80 -17.23
N ASP A 258 -8.40 -7.49 -17.24
CA ASP A 258 -8.08 -8.39 -16.13
C ASP A 258 -7.38 -7.54 -15.07
N ASP A 259 -8.12 -7.07 -14.07
CA ASP A 259 -7.67 -6.05 -13.13
C ASP A 259 -7.20 -6.67 -11.81
N THR A 260 -6.26 -6.02 -11.13
CA THR A 260 -5.86 -6.39 -9.76
C THR A 260 -6.18 -5.24 -8.81
N VAL A 261 -6.98 -5.50 -7.78
CA VAL A 261 -7.51 -4.46 -6.87
C VAL A 261 -7.33 -4.88 -5.42
N SER A 262 -6.84 -3.94 -4.58
CA SER A 262 -6.81 -4.10 -3.12
C SER A 262 -7.58 -2.96 -2.45
N GLY A 263 -8.45 -3.30 -1.49
CA GLY A 263 -9.20 -2.35 -0.65
C GLY A 263 -8.37 -1.82 0.53
N GLY A 264 -7.43 -2.60 1.03
CA GLY A 264 -6.52 -2.16 2.08
C GLY A 264 -7.18 -2.20 3.45
N ALA A 265 -7.43 -1.04 4.06
CA ALA A 265 -8.03 -0.98 5.39
C ALA A 265 -9.25 -0.06 5.37
N GLY A 266 -10.37 -0.54 5.90
CA GLY A 266 -11.64 0.15 5.86
C GLY A 266 -12.74 -0.77 5.36
N ASN A 267 -13.99 -0.31 5.37
CA ASN A 267 -15.07 -1.11 4.78
C ASN A 267 -15.24 -0.73 3.31
N ASP A 268 -14.67 -1.53 2.42
CA ASP A 268 -14.49 -1.18 1.03
C ASP A 268 -15.56 -1.78 0.12
N LEU A 269 -15.72 -1.16 -1.04
CA LEU A 269 -16.56 -1.63 -2.13
C LEU A 269 -15.75 -1.77 -3.41
N LEU A 270 -15.40 -3.01 -3.75
CA LEU A 270 -14.60 -3.32 -4.94
C LEU A 270 -15.46 -3.94 -6.05
N ARG A 271 -15.25 -3.51 -7.29
CA ARG A 271 -15.92 -4.04 -8.49
C ARG A 271 -14.91 -4.23 -9.62
N GLY A 272 -14.74 -5.47 -10.08
CA GLY A 272 -13.94 -5.79 -11.27
C GLY A 272 -14.68 -5.48 -12.58
N ASN A 273 -15.94 -5.90 -12.63
CA ASN A 273 -16.89 -5.86 -13.74
C ASN A 273 -16.59 -6.80 -14.92
N ARG A 274 -15.60 -6.58 -15.78
CA ARG A 274 -15.43 -7.45 -16.95
C ARG A 274 -13.97 -7.79 -17.19
N GLY A 275 -13.70 -9.08 -17.17
CA GLY A 275 -12.38 -9.68 -17.35
C GLY A 275 -12.12 -10.58 -16.16
N ASN A 276 -10.96 -11.23 -16.12
CA ASN A 276 -10.64 -12.14 -15.03
C ASN A 276 -9.95 -11.34 -13.93
N ASP A 277 -10.73 -10.85 -12.96
CA ASP A 277 -10.26 -9.89 -11.97
C ASP A 277 -9.74 -10.58 -10.71
N LEU A 278 -8.73 -9.96 -10.07
CA LEU A 278 -8.24 -10.32 -8.75
C LEU A 278 -8.62 -9.21 -7.75
N LEU A 279 -9.55 -9.51 -6.84
CA LEU A 279 -10.03 -8.55 -5.84
C LEU A 279 -9.67 -9.03 -4.42
N ASP A 280 -9.03 -8.16 -3.66
CA ASP A 280 -8.67 -8.37 -2.25
C ASP A 280 -9.27 -7.26 -1.38
N GLY A 281 -10.18 -7.60 -0.46
CA GLY A 281 -10.82 -6.65 0.45
C GLY A 281 -9.80 -6.05 1.42
N GLY A 282 -9.07 -6.92 2.11
CA GLY A 282 -8.05 -6.52 3.06
C GLY A 282 -8.56 -6.62 4.49
N ALA A 283 -8.65 -5.50 5.20
CA ALA A 283 -9.05 -5.46 6.60
C ALA A 283 -10.33 -4.66 6.81
N ASP A 284 -11.13 -5.12 7.78
CA ASP A 284 -12.49 -4.66 8.10
C ASP A 284 -13.56 -5.24 7.16
N ASP A 285 -14.81 -4.75 7.23
CA ASP A 285 -15.96 -5.44 6.61
C ASP A 285 -16.14 -5.03 5.14
N ASP A 286 -15.80 -5.90 4.19
CA ASP A 286 -15.73 -5.57 2.77
C ASP A 286 -16.89 -6.09 1.92
N THR A 287 -17.05 -5.49 0.74
CA THR A 287 -17.95 -5.96 -0.31
C THR A 287 -17.21 -6.02 -1.65
N LEU A 288 -17.07 -7.25 -2.17
CA LEU A 288 -16.42 -7.52 -3.44
C LEU A 288 -17.44 -8.04 -4.47
N ASN A 289 -17.32 -7.58 -5.71
CA ASN A 289 -18.06 -8.09 -6.86
C ASN A 289 -17.11 -8.31 -8.04
N GLY A 290 -16.94 -9.57 -8.44
CA GLY A 290 -16.11 -9.95 -9.58
C GLY A 290 -16.69 -9.40 -10.87
N GLY A 291 -17.85 -9.92 -11.29
CA GLY A 291 -18.63 -9.37 -12.37
C GLY A 291 -18.85 -10.36 -13.51
N TRP A 292 -18.07 -10.25 -14.57
CA TRP A 292 -18.15 -11.10 -15.75
C TRP A 292 -16.78 -11.69 -16.01
N ASP A 293 -16.79 -12.95 -16.45
CA ASP A 293 -15.60 -13.76 -16.71
C ASP A 293 -15.05 -14.35 -15.38
N ASP A 294 -13.95 -15.10 -15.40
CA ASP A 294 -13.58 -15.96 -14.27
C ASP A 294 -12.76 -15.17 -13.23
N ASP A 295 -13.36 -14.84 -12.08
CA ASP A 295 -12.78 -13.94 -11.08
C ASP A 295 -12.18 -14.67 -9.86
N THR A 296 -11.25 -14.00 -9.15
CA THR A 296 -10.72 -14.42 -7.85
C THR A 296 -10.96 -13.35 -6.80
N LEU A 297 -11.72 -13.68 -5.76
CA LEU A 297 -12.11 -12.76 -4.69
C LEU A 297 -11.60 -13.27 -3.34
N THR A 298 -10.92 -12.41 -2.58
CA THR A 298 -10.51 -12.66 -1.19
C THR A 298 -11.09 -11.58 -0.29
N GLY A 299 -11.86 -11.95 0.74
CA GLY A 299 -12.41 -10.98 1.70
C GLY A 299 -11.33 -10.43 2.61
N GLY A 300 -10.66 -11.32 3.34
CA GLY A 300 -9.56 -10.96 4.23
C GLY A 300 -9.98 -11.01 5.69
N ASP A 301 -9.67 -9.96 6.45
CA ASP A 301 -10.02 -9.86 7.87
C ASP A 301 -11.34 -9.12 8.02
N GLY A 302 -12.48 -9.77 8.25
CA GLY A 302 -13.72 -9.00 8.30
C GLY A 302 -14.98 -9.82 8.23
N VAL A 303 -16.14 -9.20 8.36
CA VAL A 303 -17.40 -9.84 7.97
C VAL A 303 -17.72 -9.44 6.53
N ASP A 304 -17.27 -10.27 5.61
CA ASP A 304 -17.21 -9.90 4.20
C ASP A 304 -18.40 -10.40 3.38
N ARG A 305 -18.57 -9.75 2.23
CA ARG A 305 -19.57 -10.11 1.23
C ARG A 305 -18.96 -10.20 -0.15
N LEU A 306 -18.75 -11.43 -0.61
CA LEU A 306 -18.16 -11.73 -1.92
C LEU A 306 -19.23 -12.19 -2.89
N ILE A 307 -19.19 -11.67 -4.12
CA ILE A 307 -20.13 -11.99 -5.20
C ILE A 307 -19.33 -12.26 -6.47
N GLY A 308 -19.25 -13.50 -6.93
CA GLY A 308 -18.60 -13.85 -8.20
C GLY A 308 -19.37 -13.27 -9.39
N SER A 309 -20.67 -13.58 -9.46
CA SER A 309 -21.64 -13.14 -10.47
C SER A 309 -21.70 -14.03 -11.72
N TYR A 310 -20.90 -13.79 -12.76
CA TYR A 310 -20.91 -14.60 -13.99
C TYR A 310 -19.49 -15.07 -14.30
N GLY A 311 -19.28 -16.37 -14.41
CA GLY A 311 -17.93 -16.91 -14.60
C GLY A 311 -17.72 -18.09 -13.68
N ASN A 312 -16.58 -18.76 -13.80
CA ASN A 312 -16.16 -19.78 -12.85
C ASN A 312 -15.26 -19.11 -11.82
N ASP A 313 -15.86 -18.69 -10.72
CA ASP A 313 -15.22 -17.79 -9.77
C ASP A 313 -14.58 -18.56 -8.60
N SER A 314 -13.51 -18.00 -8.04
CA SER A 314 -12.87 -18.50 -6.81
C SER A 314 -13.06 -17.49 -5.69
N LEU A 315 -13.83 -17.86 -4.67
CA LEU A 315 -14.16 -16.99 -3.54
C LEU A 315 -13.56 -17.55 -2.24
N VAL A 316 -12.76 -16.73 -1.56
CA VAL A 316 -12.19 -17.00 -0.23
C VAL A 316 -12.70 -15.95 0.75
N GLY A 317 -13.43 -16.37 1.78
CA GLY A 317 -13.97 -15.47 2.82
C GLY A 317 -12.84 -14.84 3.63
N GLY A 318 -12.17 -15.64 4.45
CA GLY A 318 -11.02 -15.20 5.22
C GLY A 318 -11.23 -15.45 6.70
N LEU A 319 -11.02 -14.44 7.53
CA LEU A 319 -11.30 -14.52 8.96
C LEU A 319 -12.66 -13.93 9.27
N GLN A 320 -13.35 -14.51 10.26
CA GLN A 320 -14.70 -14.17 10.69
C GLN A 320 -15.77 -14.69 9.72
N GLY A 321 -17.00 -14.18 9.83
CA GLY A 321 -18.20 -14.88 9.38
C GLY A 321 -18.79 -14.33 8.08
N ASP A 322 -18.43 -14.94 6.96
CA ASP A 322 -18.58 -14.33 5.65
C ASP A 322 -19.82 -14.78 4.87
N ARG A 323 -20.11 -14.06 3.79
CA ARG A 323 -21.17 -14.42 2.83
C ARG A 323 -20.61 -14.47 1.42
N LEU A 324 -20.51 -15.67 0.90
CA LEU A 324 -20.01 -15.95 -0.45
C LEU A 324 -21.17 -16.34 -1.35
N PHE A 325 -21.26 -15.67 -2.50
CA PHE A 325 -22.24 -15.93 -3.55
C PHE A 325 -21.48 -16.18 -4.85
N GLY A 326 -21.42 -17.43 -5.32
CA GLY A 326 -20.80 -17.82 -6.59
C GLY A 326 -21.49 -17.13 -7.75
N GLY A 327 -22.70 -17.59 -8.11
CA GLY A 327 -23.50 -16.97 -9.15
C GLY A 327 -23.79 -17.94 -10.29
N ASP A 328 -23.59 -17.49 -11.51
CA ASP A 328 -23.70 -18.30 -12.71
C ASP A 328 -22.31 -18.81 -13.11
N GLY A 329 -22.04 -20.09 -12.91
CA GLY A 329 -20.86 -20.77 -13.43
C GLY A 329 -20.42 -21.87 -12.48
N ALA A 330 -19.23 -22.45 -12.69
CA ALA A 330 -18.73 -23.49 -11.81
C ALA A 330 -17.79 -22.88 -10.75
N ASP A 331 -18.34 -22.51 -9.60
CA ASP A 331 -17.62 -21.70 -8.63
C ASP A 331 -16.95 -22.53 -7.53
N ALA A 332 -15.86 -22.01 -6.97
CA ALA A 332 -15.20 -22.57 -5.80
C ALA A 332 -15.34 -21.62 -4.60
N LEU A 333 -15.99 -22.10 -3.52
CA LEU A 333 -16.28 -21.30 -2.33
C LEU A 333 -15.55 -21.90 -1.12
N ILE A 334 -14.63 -21.12 -0.56
CA ILE A 334 -13.89 -21.40 0.67
C ILE A 334 -14.26 -20.33 1.69
N GLY A 335 -14.97 -20.70 2.76
CA GLY A 335 -15.42 -19.70 3.75
C GLY A 335 -14.31 -19.12 4.63
N VAL A 336 -13.13 -19.72 4.65
CA VAL A 336 -12.08 -19.46 5.64
C VAL A 336 -10.77 -19.06 4.97
N ASP A 337 -9.86 -18.45 5.74
CA ASP A 337 -8.43 -18.43 5.39
C ASP A 337 -7.86 -19.86 5.57
N ASP A 338 -7.68 -20.56 4.45
CA ASP A 338 -7.21 -21.95 4.45
C ASP A 338 -5.71 -22.10 4.76
N SER A 339 -5.00 -20.98 4.81
CA SER A 339 -3.60 -20.88 5.24
C SER A 339 -3.46 -20.65 6.76
N ALA A 340 -4.56 -20.27 7.43
CA ALA A 340 -4.58 -20.05 8.86
C ALA A 340 -4.23 -21.34 9.64
N ALA A 341 -3.60 -21.16 10.81
CA ALA A 341 -3.25 -22.30 11.65
C ALA A 341 -4.47 -23.09 12.17
N ASN A 342 -5.63 -22.43 12.33
CA ASN A 342 -6.90 -23.04 12.72
C ASN A 342 -8.06 -22.39 11.93
N PRO A 343 -8.28 -22.77 10.66
CA PRO A 343 -9.32 -22.18 9.81
C PRO A 343 -10.72 -22.46 10.34
N GLY A 344 -11.64 -21.49 10.27
CA GLY A 344 -13.03 -21.70 10.69
C GLY A 344 -13.27 -21.50 12.18
N THR A 345 -12.31 -20.95 12.94
CA THR A 345 -12.39 -20.99 14.41
C THR A 345 -13.42 -19.99 14.94
N GLY A 346 -14.56 -20.51 15.39
CA GLY A 346 -15.61 -19.69 16.00
C GLY A 346 -16.42 -18.80 15.04
N GLU A 347 -16.28 -19.01 13.73
CA GLU A 347 -16.95 -18.23 12.69
C GLU A 347 -18.01 -19.04 11.93
N ILE A 348 -18.90 -18.33 11.22
CA ILE A 348 -20.01 -18.95 10.51
C ILE A 348 -20.13 -18.34 9.13
N ASP A 349 -19.73 -19.11 8.13
CA ASP A 349 -19.79 -18.67 6.75
C ASP A 349 -21.05 -19.18 6.08
N ILE A 350 -21.58 -18.36 5.18
CA ILE A 350 -22.73 -18.70 4.35
C ILE A 350 -22.24 -18.81 2.92
N LEU A 351 -22.25 -20.02 2.40
CA LEU A 351 -21.81 -20.34 1.05
C LEU A 351 -23.04 -20.60 0.18
N ARG A 352 -23.15 -19.87 -0.93
CA ARG A 352 -24.19 -20.06 -1.95
C ARG A 352 -23.57 -20.16 -3.32
N GLY A 353 -23.64 -21.33 -3.91
CA GLY A 353 -23.14 -21.56 -5.26
C GLY A 353 -24.07 -20.93 -6.30
N GLN A 354 -25.38 -21.12 -6.13
CA GLN A 354 -26.46 -20.77 -7.04
C GLN A 354 -26.62 -21.73 -8.21
N GLY A 355 -26.25 -21.37 -9.44
CA GLY A 355 -26.55 -22.17 -10.62
C GLY A 355 -25.31 -22.88 -11.16
N ASN A 356 -25.50 -24.05 -11.78
CA ASN A 356 -24.44 -24.92 -12.31
C ASN A 356 -23.68 -25.66 -11.18
N SER A 357 -22.47 -26.15 -11.48
CA SER A 357 -21.76 -27.10 -10.62
C SER A 357 -20.76 -26.41 -9.71
N ASP A 358 -21.09 -26.31 -8.43
CA ASP A 358 -20.27 -25.57 -7.47
C ASP A 358 -19.46 -26.48 -6.55
N LEU A 359 -18.30 -25.98 -6.11
CA LEU A 359 -17.40 -26.62 -5.17
C LEU A 359 -17.42 -25.88 -3.83
N PHE A 360 -18.00 -26.50 -2.81
CA PHE A 360 -17.95 -26.00 -1.43
C PHE A 360 -16.80 -26.67 -0.68
N VAL A 361 -15.81 -25.89 -0.25
CA VAL A 361 -14.60 -26.43 0.38
C VAL A 361 -14.68 -26.32 1.90
N LEU A 362 -14.80 -27.46 2.56
CA LEU A 362 -14.87 -27.57 4.03
C LEU A 362 -13.61 -28.24 4.62
N GLY A 363 -12.59 -28.45 3.79
CA GLY A 363 -11.29 -28.97 4.19
C GLY A 363 -10.33 -29.14 3.01
N ASN A 364 -9.05 -29.22 3.32
CA ASN A 364 -7.96 -29.42 2.37
C ASN A 364 -7.02 -30.55 2.84
N ALA A 365 -5.88 -30.72 2.16
CA ALA A 365 -4.90 -31.75 2.51
C ALA A 365 -4.28 -31.56 3.92
N SER A 366 -4.35 -30.36 4.49
CA SER A 366 -3.84 -30.05 5.84
C SER A 366 -4.85 -30.44 6.93
N GLY A 367 -6.13 -30.48 6.62
CA GLY A 367 -7.17 -30.89 7.55
C GLY A 367 -8.57 -30.37 7.21
N ALA A 368 -9.55 -30.77 8.03
CA ALA A 368 -10.90 -30.21 7.96
C ALA A 368 -10.92 -28.80 8.55
N PHE A 369 -11.73 -27.92 7.97
CA PHE A 369 -11.97 -26.58 8.49
C PHE A 369 -13.05 -26.60 9.57
N TYR A 370 -13.17 -25.51 10.35
CA TYR A 370 -14.13 -25.36 11.44
C TYR A 370 -13.94 -26.39 12.56
N VAL A 371 -12.68 -26.65 12.92
CA VAL A 371 -12.34 -27.60 14.00
C VAL A 371 -11.82 -26.86 15.22
N ASP A 372 -12.72 -26.57 16.16
CA ASP A 372 -12.43 -25.70 17.33
C ASP A 372 -11.74 -26.45 18.49
N GLY A 373 -11.67 -27.78 18.47
CA GLY A 373 -10.87 -28.60 19.40
C GLY A 373 -11.23 -28.51 20.90
N GLY A 374 -12.39 -27.92 21.23
CA GLY A 374 -12.70 -27.45 22.59
C GLY A 374 -13.86 -28.15 23.35
N THR A 375 -14.47 -27.40 24.25
CA THR A 375 -15.67 -27.80 25.01
C THR A 375 -16.86 -28.08 24.09
N ALA A 376 -17.91 -28.75 24.58
CA ALA A 376 -19.08 -29.06 23.74
C ALA A 376 -19.77 -27.82 23.13
N ALA A 377 -19.61 -26.63 23.72
CA ALA A 377 -20.12 -25.39 23.15
C ALA A 377 -19.21 -24.85 22.03
N GLN A 378 -17.90 -25.00 22.19
CA GLN A 378 -16.90 -24.60 21.19
C GLN A 378 -16.94 -25.52 19.97
N ARG A 379 -17.24 -26.81 20.12
CA ARG A 379 -17.35 -27.74 18.99
C ARG A 379 -18.46 -27.45 17.96
N HIS A 380 -19.20 -26.36 18.17
CA HIS A 380 -20.30 -25.89 17.34
C HIS A 380 -20.23 -24.38 17.07
N SER A 381 -19.13 -23.72 17.45
CA SER A 381 -18.98 -22.27 17.22
C SER A 381 -18.60 -21.97 15.78
N GLY A 382 -17.62 -22.70 15.22
CA GLY A 382 -17.29 -22.73 13.79
C GLY A 382 -18.29 -23.55 12.97
N ARG A 383 -18.63 -23.14 11.73
CA ARG A 383 -19.18 -24.01 10.64
C ARG A 383 -19.41 -23.26 9.33
N ALA A 384 -19.33 -23.97 8.21
CA ALA A 384 -19.94 -23.53 6.95
C ALA A 384 -21.46 -23.82 6.90
N VAL A 385 -22.22 -22.92 6.27
CA VAL A 385 -23.61 -23.13 5.87
C VAL A 385 -23.69 -23.13 4.36
N VAL A 386 -23.70 -24.33 3.76
CA VAL A 386 -23.98 -24.53 2.34
C VAL A 386 -25.49 -24.38 2.13
N ALA A 387 -25.90 -23.25 1.55
CA ALA A 387 -27.27 -22.77 1.67
C ALA A 387 -28.23 -23.24 0.56
N ASP A 388 -27.72 -23.69 -0.58
CA ASP A 388 -28.48 -24.02 -1.79
C ASP A 388 -27.98 -25.26 -2.55
N PHE A 389 -27.28 -26.17 -1.88
CA PHE A 389 -26.71 -27.39 -2.46
C PHE A 389 -27.67 -28.18 -3.36
N ASP A 390 -27.24 -28.51 -4.57
CA ASP A 390 -27.86 -29.47 -5.48
C ASP A 390 -26.94 -30.68 -5.68
N ARG A 391 -27.34 -31.86 -5.19
CA ARG A 391 -26.55 -33.11 -5.30
C ARG A 391 -26.28 -33.58 -6.74
N VAL A 392 -26.96 -33.03 -7.74
CA VAL A 392 -26.75 -33.37 -9.16
C VAL A 392 -25.58 -32.58 -9.74
N GLU A 393 -25.37 -31.36 -9.27
CA GLU A 393 -24.46 -30.39 -9.88
C GLU A 393 -23.28 -30.10 -8.94
N ASP A 394 -23.51 -30.04 -7.64
CA ASP A 394 -22.54 -29.56 -6.66
C ASP A 394 -21.69 -30.65 -6.01
N THR A 395 -20.54 -30.22 -5.51
CA THR A 395 -19.60 -31.03 -4.74
C THR A 395 -19.21 -30.34 -3.45
N ILE A 396 -19.19 -31.08 -2.35
CA ILE A 396 -18.58 -30.65 -1.08
C ILE A 396 -17.24 -31.35 -0.94
N GLN A 397 -16.15 -30.59 -0.86
CA GLN A 397 -14.82 -31.10 -0.57
C GLN A 397 -14.60 -31.20 0.95
N LEU A 398 -14.06 -32.35 1.36
CA LEU A 398 -13.73 -32.68 2.74
C LEU A 398 -12.30 -33.21 2.81
N ALA A 399 -11.63 -33.03 3.94
CA ALA A 399 -10.30 -33.59 4.17
C ALA A 399 -10.37 -35.07 4.56
N GLY A 400 -9.43 -35.90 4.09
CA GLY A 400 -9.24 -37.27 4.57
C GLY A 400 -10.17 -38.29 3.92
N SER A 401 -11.10 -38.89 4.67
CA SER A 401 -11.98 -39.95 4.16
C SER A 401 -13.39 -39.90 4.75
N ALA A 402 -14.34 -40.57 4.11
CA ALA A 402 -15.72 -40.68 4.60
C ALA A 402 -15.82 -41.17 6.06
N ASP A 403 -14.89 -42.04 6.50
CA ASP A 403 -14.87 -42.58 7.87
C ASP A 403 -14.60 -41.50 8.94
N ASN A 404 -14.02 -40.35 8.56
CA ASN A 404 -13.79 -39.23 9.46
C ASN A 404 -15.08 -38.44 9.77
N TYR A 405 -16.15 -38.62 8.98
CA TYR A 405 -17.35 -37.78 9.04
C TYR A 405 -18.60 -38.54 9.47
N ARG A 406 -19.60 -37.81 9.98
CA ARG A 406 -20.95 -38.31 10.24
C ARG A 406 -21.97 -37.29 9.82
N ILE A 407 -22.98 -37.76 9.10
CA ILE A 407 -24.14 -36.96 8.72
C ILE A 407 -25.28 -37.16 9.73
N VAL A 408 -25.94 -36.07 10.12
CA VAL A 408 -27.18 -36.10 10.90
C VAL A 408 -28.24 -35.28 10.20
N GLU A 409 -29.28 -35.96 9.72
CA GLU A 409 -30.39 -35.34 9.01
C GLU A 409 -31.53 -34.94 9.96
N THR A 410 -32.19 -33.85 9.62
CA THR A 410 -33.42 -33.38 10.28
C THR A 410 -34.46 -33.04 9.22
N ALA A 411 -35.67 -32.64 9.63
CA ALA A 411 -36.72 -32.25 8.70
C ALA A 411 -36.39 -31.00 7.86
N SER A 412 -35.37 -30.20 8.23
CA SER A 412 -35.10 -28.89 7.62
C SER A 412 -33.65 -28.66 7.19
N LEU A 413 -32.73 -29.57 7.52
CA LEU A 413 -31.30 -29.45 7.21
C LEU A 413 -30.57 -30.76 7.46
N THR A 414 -29.37 -30.83 6.91
CA THR A 414 -28.40 -31.90 7.16
C THR A 414 -27.13 -31.32 7.79
N ARG A 415 -26.60 -31.98 8.82
CA ARG A 415 -25.37 -31.57 9.53
C ARG A 415 -24.24 -32.53 9.23
N ILE A 416 -23.05 -32.00 8.95
CA ILE A 416 -21.82 -32.74 8.76
C ILE A 416 -20.95 -32.56 10.01
N PHE A 417 -20.55 -33.66 10.63
CA PHE A 417 -19.65 -33.65 11.79
C PHE A 417 -18.31 -34.33 11.50
N TYR A 418 -17.21 -33.82 12.07
CA TYR A 418 -15.84 -34.35 11.95
C TYR A 418 -15.29 -34.95 13.28
N GLY A 419 -14.30 -35.87 13.21
CA GLY A 419 -13.47 -36.29 14.37
C GLY A 419 -12.77 -37.68 14.30
N GLU A 420 -11.74 -37.89 15.15
CA GLU A 420 -10.94 -39.14 15.30
C GLU A 420 -11.49 -40.20 16.29
N ILE A 421 -10.96 -41.43 16.22
CA ILE A 421 -11.46 -42.69 16.80
C ILE A 421 -11.60 -42.66 18.34
N GLY A 422 -12.85 -42.69 18.82
CA GLY A 422 -13.25 -42.86 20.22
C GLY A 422 -14.33 -41.89 20.72
N SER A 423 -14.59 -40.83 19.97
CA SER A 423 -15.55 -39.75 20.26
C SER A 423 -16.80 -39.86 19.38
N PRO A 424 -18.00 -39.49 19.85
CA PRO A 424 -19.19 -39.40 19.01
C PRO A 424 -19.10 -38.16 18.10
N LYS A 425 -18.19 -38.15 17.09
CA LYS A 425 -18.08 -37.20 15.95
C LYS A 425 -18.91 -35.92 16.16
N ASN A 426 -18.31 -34.97 16.87
CA ASN A 426 -19.00 -33.91 17.60
C ASN A 426 -18.64 -32.50 17.11
N GLU A 427 -17.62 -32.34 16.28
CA GLU A 427 -17.30 -31.06 15.67
C GLU A 427 -18.25 -30.79 14.51
N LEU A 428 -19.04 -29.73 14.56
CA LEU A 428 -19.96 -29.38 13.49
C LEU A 428 -19.21 -28.55 12.44
N VAL A 429 -18.85 -29.16 11.31
CA VAL A 429 -18.07 -28.47 10.27
C VAL A 429 -18.96 -27.89 9.16
N GLY A 430 -20.16 -28.43 8.98
CA GLY A 430 -21.04 -28.01 7.90
C GLY A 430 -22.53 -28.19 8.20
N ILE A 431 -23.35 -27.27 7.69
CA ILE A 431 -24.80 -27.42 7.54
C ILE A 431 -25.12 -27.33 6.06
N VAL A 432 -25.77 -28.36 5.54
CA VAL A 432 -26.25 -28.42 4.16
C VAL A 432 -27.75 -28.15 4.13
N ARG A 433 -28.14 -27.23 3.23
CA ARG A 433 -29.51 -26.90 2.83
C ARG A 433 -29.60 -27.06 1.30
N GLY A 434 -30.82 -27.05 0.73
CA GLY A 434 -31.05 -27.41 -0.68
C GLY A 434 -31.60 -28.84 -0.83
N ASP A 435 -31.05 -29.65 -1.72
CA ASP A 435 -31.30 -31.11 -1.80
C ASP A 435 -30.45 -31.87 -0.78
N PHE A 436 -30.80 -31.68 0.49
CA PHE A 436 -30.02 -32.18 1.63
C PHE A 436 -30.42 -33.60 2.09
N SER A 437 -31.37 -34.28 1.42
CA SER A 437 -31.97 -35.52 1.93
C SER A 437 -31.29 -36.79 1.40
N GLY A 438 -30.99 -37.73 2.29
CA GLY A 438 -30.37 -39.00 1.95
C GLY A 438 -28.92 -38.84 1.48
N LEU A 439 -28.18 -37.88 2.04
CA LEU A 439 -26.79 -37.67 1.70
C LEU A 439 -25.93 -38.83 2.22
N ASP A 440 -25.08 -39.36 1.35
CA ASP A 440 -24.17 -40.47 1.58
C ASP A 440 -22.74 -40.02 1.28
N LEU A 441 -21.87 -40.13 2.29
CA LEU A 441 -20.47 -39.73 2.25
C LEU A 441 -19.63 -40.53 1.24
N THR A 442 -20.19 -41.53 0.56
CA THR A 442 -19.49 -42.35 -0.45
C THR A 442 -19.86 -42.00 -1.88
N GLU A 443 -20.82 -41.09 -2.07
CA GLU A 443 -21.31 -40.66 -3.38
C GLU A 443 -20.47 -39.51 -3.95
N SER A 444 -20.63 -39.25 -5.26
CA SER A 444 -19.76 -38.35 -6.03
C SER A 444 -19.85 -36.86 -5.66
N TYR A 445 -20.93 -36.43 -5.00
CA TYR A 445 -21.11 -35.05 -4.55
C TYR A 445 -20.34 -34.76 -3.24
N PHE A 446 -19.64 -35.75 -2.69
CA PHE A 446 -18.58 -35.54 -1.72
C PHE A 446 -17.23 -35.90 -2.33
N SER A 447 -16.29 -34.95 -2.29
CA SER A 447 -14.90 -35.16 -2.68
C SER A 447 -14.02 -35.23 -1.43
N TYR A 448 -13.00 -36.08 -1.47
CA TYR A 448 -12.04 -36.25 -0.38
C TYR A 448 -10.62 -36.02 -0.89
N ILE A 449 -9.86 -35.18 -0.18
CA ILE A 449 -8.47 -34.84 -0.51
C ILE A 449 -7.48 -35.29 0.57
#